data_AF-A0A699REA3-F1
#
_entry.id   AF-A0A699REA3-F1
#
_cell.length_a   1.000
_cell.length_b   1.000
_cell.length_c   1.000
_cell.angle_alpha   90.00
_cell.angle_beta   90.00
_cell.angle_gamma   90.00
#
_symmetry.space_group_name_H-M   'P 1'
#
loop_
_entity.id
_entity.type
_entity.pdbx_description
1 polymer ?
#
loop_
_entity_poly.entity_id
_entity_poly.type
_entity_poly.pdbx_seq_one_letter_code
_entity_poly.pdbx_strand_id
1 'polypeptide(L)'
;TVGENRASWGDKLEDALWAFRTAFKTSIGCTPYRLVYGKACQLPLELEHKAYWALKHVNFNLKTAGDHRKLQLNELNELRDQAYENSLIYKEQTKKLHDDKIENCIFNVGDQVLLFNSRLKIFLGLSPED
;
A
#
# COMPACT_ATOMS: atom_id res chain seq x y z
N THR A 1 -7.20 -1.89 -23.88
CA THR A 1 -6.72 -0.97 -22.83
C THR A 1 -5.43 -1.52 -22.26
N VAL A 2 -4.33 -0.90 -22.62
CA VAL A 2 -3.00 -1.12 -22.01
C VAL A 2 -3.00 -0.40 -20.66
N GLY A 3 -2.63 -1.09 -19.59
CA GLY A 3 -2.41 -0.50 -18.26
C GLY A 3 -1.67 -1.49 -17.37
N GLU A 4 -0.35 -1.42 -17.37
CA GLU A 4 0.50 -1.08 -16.21
C GLU A 4 0.98 -2.29 -15.41
N ASN A 5 2.15 -2.81 -15.81
CA ASN A 5 3.13 -3.42 -14.91
C ASN A 5 4.45 -3.55 -15.69
N ARG A 6 5.33 -2.54 -15.58
CA ARG A 6 6.66 -2.54 -16.22
C ARG A 6 7.59 -3.66 -15.68
N ALA A 7 7.19 -4.37 -14.62
CA ALA A 7 7.97 -5.42 -13.97
C ALA A 7 7.57 -6.86 -14.36
N SER A 8 6.50 -7.08 -15.14
CA SER A 8 6.01 -8.44 -15.49
C SER A 8 6.41 -8.91 -16.90
N TRP A 9 7.48 -8.36 -17.46
CA TRP A 9 7.96 -8.76 -18.78
C TRP A 9 8.50 -10.19 -18.80
N GLY A 10 9.11 -10.65 -17.71
CA GLY A 10 9.58 -12.03 -17.57
C GLY A 10 8.43 -13.03 -17.72
N ASP A 11 7.32 -12.78 -17.04
CA ASP A 11 6.15 -13.66 -17.04
C ASP A 11 5.45 -13.72 -18.42
N LYS A 12 5.59 -12.68 -19.25
CA LYS A 12 4.96 -12.57 -20.58
C LYS A 12 5.88 -13.01 -21.72
N LEU A 13 7.14 -13.29 -21.45
CA LEU A 13 8.13 -13.60 -22.47
C LEU A 13 7.83 -14.93 -23.17
N GLU A 14 7.47 -15.96 -22.39
CA GLU A 14 7.13 -17.27 -22.95
C GLU A 14 5.90 -17.20 -23.85
N ASP A 15 4.86 -16.48 -23.42
CA ASP A 15 3.65 -16.26 -24.23
C ASP A 15 3.94 -15.50 -25.52
N ALA A 16 4.79 -14.47 -25.46
CA ALA A 16 5.20 -13.69 -26.63
C ALA A 16 6.04 -14.53 -27.61
N LEU A 17 6.95 -15.36 -27.11
CA LEU A 17 7.75 -16.29 -27.92
C LEU A 17 6.88 -17.39 -28.54
N TRP A 18 5.90 -17.91 -27.79
CA TRP A 18 4.93 -18.86 -28.30
C TRP A 18 4.10 -18.27 -29.43
N ALA A 19 3.57 -17.05 -29.25
CA ALA A 19 2.85 -16.33 -30.28
C ALA A 19 3.72 -16.11 -31.53
N PHE A 20 4.97 -15.71 -31.36
CA PHE A 20 5.90 -15.53 -32.48
C PHE A 20 6.19 -16.83 -33.23
N ARG A 21 6.36 -17.94 -32.51
CA ARG A 21 6.65 -19.26 -33.12
C ARG A 21 5.45 -19.82 -33.86
N THR A 22 4.25 -19.60 -33.36
CA THR A 22 3.00 -20.12 -33.93
C THR A 22 2.32 -19.18 -34.92
N ALA A 23 2.70 -17.90 -34.97
CA ALA A 23 2.18 -16.95 -35.95
C ALA A 23 2.63 -17.26 -37.37
N PHE A 24 1.71 -17.18 -38.32
CA PHE A 24 2.00 -17.38 -39.74
C PHE A 24 2.80 -16.20 -40.30
N LYS A 25 3.92 -16.47 -40.97
CA LYS A 25 4.70 -15.44 -41.66
C LYS A 25 4.46 -15.50 -43.16
N THR A 26 3.84 -14.47 -43.71
CA THR A 26 3.53 -14.37 -45.14
C THR A 26 4.78 -14.43 -46.02
N SER A 27 5.91 -13.91 -45.56
CA SER A 27 7.17 -13.98 -46.30
C SER A 27 7.75 -15.39 -46.42
N ILE A 28 7.40 -16.30 -45.51
CA ILE A 28 7.90 -17.68 -45.47
C ILE A 28 6.80 -18.68 -45.90
N GLY A 29 5.54 -18.27 -45.86
CA GLY A 29 4.39 -19.11 -46.24
C GLY A 29 4.00 -20.17 -45.20
N CYS A 30 4.57 -20.13 -43.99
CA CYS A 30 4.22 -21.01 -42.89
C CYS A 30 4.53 -20.38 -41.52
N THR A 31 4.22 -21.10 -40.44
CA THR A 31 4.60 -20.68 -39.08
C THR A 31 6.05 -21.06 -38.82
N PRO A 32 6.84 -20.24 -38.09
CA PRO A 32 8.20 -20.59 -37.70
C PRO A 32 8.29 -21.95 -36.99
N TYR A 33 7.30 -22.31 -36.18
CA TYR A 33 7.21 -23.61 -35.52
C TYR A 33 7.15 -24.77 -36.53
N ARG A 34 6.32 -24.63 -37.57
CA ARG A 34 6.21 -25.63 -38.64
C ARG A 34 7.49 -25.76 -39.46
N LEU A 35 8.24 -24.67 -39.63
CA LEU A 35 9.55 -24.71 -40.30
C LEU A 35 10.58 -25.53 -39.50
N VAL A 36 10.61 -25.37 -38.18
CA VAL A 36 11.58 -26.06 -37.31
C VAL A 36 11.21 -27.53 -37.06
N TYR A 37 9.92 -27.83 -36.85
CA TYR A 37 9.47 -29.16 -36.42
C TYR A 37 8.71 -29.95 -37.50
N GLY A 38 8.48 -29.38 -38.68
CA GLY A 38 7.83 -30.04 -39.83
C GLY A 38 6.33 -30.33 -39.67
N LYS A 39 5.72 -30.04 -38.51
CA LYS A 39 4.29 -30.26 -38.22
C LYS A 39 3.59 -28.97 -37.82
N ALA A 40 2.28 -28.90 -38.07
CA ALA A 40 1.46 -27.82 -37.52
C ALA A 40 1.36 -27.97 -36.00
N CYS A 41 1.45 -26.84 -35.29
CA CYS A 41 1.31 -26.79 -33.84
C CYS A 41 -0.13 -27.11 -33.44
N GLN A 42 -0.41 -28.37 -33.07
CA GLN A 42 -1.57 -28.74 -32.28
C GLN A 42 -1.15 -28.61 -30.81
N LEU A 43 -1.80 -27.73 -30.06
CA LEU A 43 -1.67 -27.71 -28.60
C LEU A 43 -2.11 -29.09 -28.08
N PRO A 44 -1.27 -29.82 -27.32
CA PRO A 44 -1.70 -31.04 -26.67
C PRO A 44 -2.84 -30.71 -25.70
N LEU A 45 -3.96 -31.42 -25.80
CA LEU A 45 -5.11 -31.35 -24.87
C LEU A 45 -4.67 -31.42 -23.39
N GLU A 46 -3.57 -32.12 -23.12
CA GLU A 46 -2.95 -32.20 -21.80
C GLU A 46 -2.45 -30.84 -21.25
N LEU A 47 -1.97 -29.93 -22.11
CA LEU A 47 -1.55 -28.59 -21.69
C LEU A 47 -2.76 -27.72 -21.36
N GLU A 48 -3.83 -27.81 -22.14
CA GLU A 48 -5.08 -27.09 -21.87
C GLU A 48 -5.71 -27.55 -20.56
N HIS A 49 -5.75 -28.86 -20.33
CA HIS A 49 -6.27 -29.44 -19.10
C HIS A 49 -5.40 -29.11 -17.88
N LYS A 50 -4.06 -29.13 -17.99
CA LYS A 50 -3.15 -28.72 -16.91
C LYS A 50 -3.28 -27.22 -16.58
N ALA A 51 -3.41 -26.36 -17.60
CA ALA A 51 -3.64 -24.93 -17.40
C ALA A 51 -4.98 -24.67 -16.70
N TYR A 52 -6.04 -25.38 -17.09
CA TYR A 52 -7.34 -25.31 -16.44
C TYR A 52 -7.28 -25.73 -14.95
N TRP A 53 -6.58 -26.82 -14.63
CA TRP A 53 -6.41 -27.27 -13.25
C TRP A 53 -5.56 -26.32 -12.39
N ALA A 54 -4.49 -25.78 -12.95
CA ALA A 54 -3.67 -24.77 -12.28
C ALA A 54 -4.49 -23.51 -11.96
N LEU A 55 -5.30 -23.04 -12.92
CA LEU A 55 -6.19 -21.90 -12.72
C LEU A 55 -7.22 -22.16 -11.61
N LYS A 56 -7.84 -23.34 -11.60
CA LYS A 56 -8.81 -23.72 -10.56
C LYS A 56 -8.18 -23.77 -9.16
N HIS A 57 -6.96 -24.27 -9.06
CA HIS A 57 -6.22 -24.34 -7.80
C HIS A 57 -5.79 -22.96 -7.30
N VAL A 58 -5.29 -22.09 -8.18
CA VAL A 58 -4.95 -20.70 -7.86
C VAL A 58 -6.18 -19.93 -7.38
N ASN A 59 -7.33 -20.10 -8.04
CA ASN A 59 -8.58 -19.43 -7.65
C ASN A 59 -9.10 -19.87 -6.26
N PHE A 60 -8.95 -21.14 -5.91
CA PHE A 60 -9.33 -21.63 -4.58
C PHE A 60 -8.45 -21.01 -3.49
N ASN A 61 -7.14 -20.98 -3.73
CA ASN A 61 -6.19 -20.40 -2.78
C ASN A 61 -6.34 -18.87 -2.67
N LEU A 62 -6.70 -18.19 -3.76
CA LEU A 62 -6.89 -16.74 -3.76
C LEU A 62 -8.04 -16.29 -2.86
N LYS A 63 -9.17 -17.02 -2.87
CA LYS A 63 -10.33 -16.66 -2.03
C LYS A 63 -10.01 -16.84 -0.54
N THR A 64 -9.44 -17.99 -0.17
CA THR A 64 -9.04 -18.28 1.22
C THR A 64 -7.95 -17.32 1.70
N ALA A 65 -6.97 -17.00 0.86
CA ALA A 65 -5.94 -16.01 1.18
C ALA A 65 -6.50 -14.60 1.31
N GLY A 66 -7.51 -14.24 0.50
CA GLY A 66 -8.22 -12.97 0.59
C GLY A 66 -8.98 -12.82 1.90
N ASP A 67 -9.72 -13.85 2.29
CA ASP A 67 -10.46 -13.87 3.55
C ASP A 67 -9.53 -13.82 4.76
N HIS A 68 -8.41 -14.58 4.73
CA HIS A 68 -7.39 -14.53 5.78
C HIS A 68 -6.75 -13.14 5.90
N ARG A 69 -6.38 -12.52 4.78
CA ARG A 69 -5.82 -11.16 4.77
C ARG A 69 -6.81 -10.13 5.28
N LYS A 70 -8.10 -10.28 4.98
CA LYS A 70 -9.15 -9.39 5.48
C LYS A 70 -9.29 -9.48 7.00
N LEU A 71 -9.22 -10.69 7.55
CA LEU A 71 -9.22 -10.90 9.00
C LEU A 71 -8.03 -10.20 9.67
N GLN A 72 -6.81 -10.40 9.15
CA GLN A 72 -5.60 -9.76 9.68
C GLN A 72 -5.67 -8.23 9.63
N LEU A 73 -6.25 -7.66 8.57
CA LEU A 73 -6.44 -6.21 8.47
C LEU A 73 -7.43 -5.67 9.50
N ASN A 74 -8.50 -6.42 9.79
CA ASN A 74 -9.47 -6.02 10.80
C ASN A 74 -8.84 -6.02 12.20
N GLU A 75 -8.11 -7.08 12.56
CA GLU A 75 -7.36 -7.16 13.83
C GLU A 75 -6.39 -5.99 13.99
N LEU A 76 -5.65 -5.65 12.93
CA LEU A 76 -4.72 -4.53 12.93
C LEU A 76 -5.43 -3.18 13.09
N ASN A 77 -6.65 -3.05 12.55
CA ASN A 77 -7.44 -1.83 12.70
C ASN A 77 -7.94 -1.66 14.14
N GLU A 78 -8.41 -2.73 14.77
CA GLU A 78 -8.84 -2.69 16.18
C GLU A 78 -7.68 -2.28 17.12
N LEU A 79 -6.48 -2.81 16.88
CA LEU A 79 -5.28 -2.41 17.65
C LEU A 79 -4.94 -0.92 17.46
N ARG A 80 -5.14 -0.38 16.25
CA ARG A 80 -4.92 1.05 15.97
C ARG A 80 -5.93 1.92 16.69
N ASP A 81 -7.20 1.54 16.66
CA ASP A 81 -8.27 2.28 17.32
C ASP A 81 -8.03 2.31 18.84
N GLN A 82 -7.65 1.17 19.42
CA GLN A 82 -7.27 1.09 20.84
C GLN A 82 -6.06 1.98 21.18
N ALA A 83 -5.03 2.00 20.33
CA ALA A 83 -3.86 2.86 20.53
C ALA A 83 -4.21 4.35 20.45
N TYR A 84 -5.12 4.73 19.56
CA TYR A 84 -5.59 6.10 19.42
C TYR A 84 -6.35 6.56 20.67
N GLU A 85 -7.29 5.75 21.16
CA GLU A 85 -8.03 6.02 22.40
C GLU A 85 -7.08 6.15 23.60
N ASN A 86 -6.13 5.22 23.75
CA ASN A 86 -5.13 5.29 24.81
C ASN A 86 -4.28 6.57 24.74
N SER A 87 -3.90 7.00 23.53
CA SER A 87 -3.15 8.25 23.33
C SER A 87 -3.98 9.48 23.70
N LEU A 88 -5.27 9.48 23.36
CA LEU A 88 -6.19 10.56 23.67
C LEU A 88 -6.36 10.72 25.19
N ILE A 89 -6.62 9.61 25.89
CA ILE A 89 -6.73 9.56 27.36
C ILE A 89 -5.44 10.06 28.02
N TYR A 90 -4.28 9.58 27.57
CA TYR A 90 -3.00 10.01 28.14
C TYR A 90 -2.77 11.53 28.00
N LYS A 91 -3.05 12.08 26.82
CA LYS A 91 -2.92 13.53 26.57
C LYS A 91 -3.88 14.34 27.43
N GLU A 92 -5.13 13.89 27.56
CA GLU A 92 -6.14 14.55 28.38
C GLU A 92 -5.75 14.55 29.86
N GLN A 93 -5.33 13.40 30.40
CA GLN A 93 -4.86 13.28 31.78
C GLN A 93 -3.64 14.16 32.04
N THR A 94 -2.68 14.16 31.12
CA THR A 94 -1.46 14.97 31.25
C THR A 94 -1.79 16.47 31.21
N LYS A 95 -2.70 16.88 30.31
CA LYS A 95 -3.18 18.26 30.23
C LYS A 95 -3.89 18.67 31.52
N LYS A 96 -4.81 17.84 32.03
CA LYS A 96 -5.51 18.11 33.28
C LYS A 96 -4.54 18.31 34.44
N LEU A 97 -3.56 17.41 34.57
CA LEU A 97 -2.54 17.51 35.63
C LEU A 97 -1.63 18.74 35.47
N HIS A 98 -1.34 19.15 34.23
CA HIS A 98 -0.61 20.38 33.94
C HIS A 98 -1.44 21.61 34.32
N ASP A 99 -2.69 21.67 33.87
CA ASP A 99 -3.59 22.80 34.09
C ASP A 99 -3.93 22.96 35.59
N ASP A 100 -4.08 21.86 36.33
CA ASP A 100 -4.25 21.85 37.80
C ASP A 100 -3.05 22.49 38.54
N LYS A 101 -1.87 22.53 37.93
CA LYS A 101 -0.66 23.16 38.48
C LYS A 101 -0.44 24.60 38.02
N ILE A 102 -1.25 25.10 37.10
CA ILE A 102 -1.16 26.49 36.66
C ILE A 102 -1.80 27.36 37.74
N GLU A 103 -0.98 28.12 38.45
CA GLU A 103 -1.47 29.20 39.30
C GLU A 103 -1.85 30.40 38.44
N ASN A 104 -3.03 30.97 38.69
CA ASN A 104 -3.47 32.18 38.01
C ASN A 104 -2.66 33.38 38.53
N CYS A 105 -1.65 33.80 37.77
CA CYS A 105 -0.98 35.09 37.99
C CYS A 105 -1.74 36.20 37.27
N ILE A 106 -2.09 37.25 38.02
CA ILE A 106 -2.57 38.52 37.46
C ILE A 106 -1.35 39.38 37.20
N PHE A 107 -1.12 39.75 35.93
CA PHE A 107 -0.03 40.64 35.54
C PHE A 107 -0.55 42.08 35.44
N ASN A 108 0.23 43.02 35.95
CA ASN A 108 -0.04 44.44 35.75
C ASN A 108 0.72 44.95 34.52
N VAL A 109 0.26 46.07 33.98
CA VAL A 109 0.95 46.77 32.89
C VAL A 109 2.38 47.11 33.32
N GLY A 110 3.36 46.74 32.49
CA GLY A 110 4.78 46.98 32.76
C GLY A 110 5.51 45.89 33.55
N ASP A 111 4.84 44.82 33.98
CA ASP A 111 5.51 43.67 34.62
C ASP A 111 6.39 42.91 33.63
N GLN A 112 7.55 42.43 34.11
CA GLN A 112 8.46 41.62 33.29
C GLN A 112 7.97 40.17 33.24
N VAL A 113 7.54 39.74 32.05
CA VAL A 113 6.91 38.43 31.81
C VAL A 113 7.67 37.66 30.75
N LEU A 114 7.59 36.33 30.82
CA LEU A 114 8.11 35.45 29.78
C LEU A 114 7.05 35.28 28.69
N LEU A 115 7.34 35.78 27.50
CA LEU A 115 6.49 35.65 26.33
C LEU A 115 6.94 34.45 25.49
N PHE A 116 5.97 33.73 24.94
CA PHE A 116 6.23 32.65 23.99
C PHE A 116 5.89 33.11 22.57
N ASN A 117 6.86 32.98 21.66
CA ASN A 117 6.69 33.18 20.22
C ASN A 117 7.13 31.92 19.48
N SER A 118 6.34 31.42 18.54
CA SER A 118 6.66 30.18 17.80
C SER A 118 7.99 30.23 17.04
N ARG A 119 8.47 31.43 16.65
CA ARG A 119 9.74 31.64 15.96
C ARG A 119 10.92 31.83 16.91
N LEU A 120 10.71 32.50 18.04
CA LEU A 120 11.77 32.89 18.98
C LEU A 120 11.77 32.07 20.29
N LYS A 121 10.82 31.14 20.44
CA LYS A 121 10.54 30.38 21.67
C LYS A 121 10.22 31.33 22.84
N ILE A 122 10.77 31.07 24.02
CA ILE A 122 10.51 31.83 25.25
C ILE A 122 11.56 32.96 25.36
N PHE A 123 11.11 34.20 25.53
CA PHE A 123 11.96 35.37 25.74
C PHE A 123 11.31 36.34 26.74
N LEU A 124 12.13 37.19 27.35
CA LEU A 124 11.67 38.20 28.31
C LEU A 124 11.03 39.39 27.57
N GLY A 125 9.86 39.82 28.02
CA GLY A 125 9.18 41.03 27.54
C GLY A 125 8.39 41.72 28.65
N LEU A 126 7.74 42.83 28.31
CA LEU A 126 6.87 43.56 29.24
C LEU A 126 5.41 43.19 28.96
N SER A 127 4.59 43.16 30.02
CA SER A 127 3.15 42.98 29.90
C SER A 127 2.55 44.08 29.01
N PRO A 128 1.84 43.75 27.92
CA PRO A 128 1.28 44.73 26.99
C PRO A 128 0.22 45.61 27.68
N GLU A 129 0.11 46.87 27.24
CA GLU A 129 -1.08 47.69 27.53
C GLU A 129 -2.21 47.21 26.62
N ASP A 130 -3.38 46.92 27.19
CA ASP A 130 -4.59 46.50 26.46
C ASP A 130 -5.04 47.55 25.41
#